data_AF-A0A6J4E0J0-F1
#
_entry.id   AF-A0A6J4E0J0-F1
#
_cell.length_a   1.000
_cell.length_b   1.000
_cell.length_c   1.000
_cell.angle_alpha   90.00
_cell.angle_beta   90.00
_cell.angle_gamma   90.00
#
_symmetry.space_group_name_H-M   'P 1'
#
loop_
_entity.id
_entity.type
_entity.pdbx_description
1 polymer ?
#
loop_
_entity_poly.entity_id
_entity_poly.type
_entity_poly.pdbx_seq_one_letter_code
_entity_poly.pdbx_strand_id
1 'polypeptide(L)'
;MEVHAYQAPNANLEVESVFCRNCGSSITPTAQACPRCGADQNLNPRNKIVAGFLALFLGGLGFHRFYLGQWWGLFYLLFIGTGIPSLVSLIEAIVFFCTSDQKWNAKYGRTKGSAWVAGLIGGIALIFVIGMLASIAIPAYQEYVKRAKARAELQHQQQPQAEPQLRQQQ
;
A
#
# COMPACT_ATOMS: atom_id res chain seq x y z
N MET A 1 21.24 -27.87 -48.93
CA MET A 1 21.28 -28.22 -47.50
C MET A 1 21.98 -27.07 -46.80
N GLU A 2 21.22 -26.10 -46.30
CA GLU A 2 21.80 -24.95 -45.60
C GLU A 2 22.20 -25.38 -44.19
N VAL A 3 23.50 -25.38 -43.93
CA VAL A 3 24.09 -25.74 -42.64
C VAL A 3 24.05 -24.49 -41.75
N HIS A 4 23.05 -24.39 -40.88
CA HIS A 4 22.97 -23.32 -39.89
C HIS A 4 24.02 -23.55 -38.79
N ALA A 5 25.22 -22.98 -38.99
CA ALA A 5 26.35 -23.09 -38.07
C ALA A 5 26.16 -22.45 -36.68
N TYR A 6 25.02 -21.77 -36.44
CA TYR A 6 24.69 -21.10 -35.18
C TYR A 6 23.45 -21.68 -34.48
N GLN A 7 22.97 -22.86 -34.88
CA GLN A 7 21.90 -23.53 -34.16
C GLN A 7 22.43 -23.95 -32.78
N ALA A 8 22.05 -23.22 -31.73
CA ALA A 8 22.36 -23.64 -30.37
C ALA A 8 21.74 -25.03 -30.15
N PRO A 9 22.48 -26.01 -29.57
CA PRO A 9 21.89 -27.28 -29.18
C PRO A 9 20.68 -26.98 -28.28
N ASN A 10 19.66 -27.82 -28.35
CA ASN A 10 18.46 -27.78 -27.51
C ASN A 10 18.85 -27.97 -26.04
N ALA A 11 19.38 -26.92 -25.43
CA ALA A 11 19.70 -26.86 -24.02
C ALA A 11 18.40 -26.79 -23.24
N ASN A 12 18.18 -27.76 -22.35
CA ASN A 12 17.13 -27.66 -21.36
C ASN A 12 17.47 -26.47 -20.43
N LEU A 13 16.66 -25.41 -20.49
CA LEU A 13 16.85 -24.18 -19.72
C LEU A 13 16.28 -24.29 -18.29
N GLU A 14 15.75 -25.45 -17.91
CA GLU A 14 15.26 -25.70 -16.56
C GLU A 14 16.45 -25.94 -15.62
N VAL A 15 16.58 -25.07 -14.63
CA VAL A 15 17.62 -25.18 -13.59
C VAL A 15 17.26 -26.36 -12.67
N GLU A 16 17.82 -27.53 -12.95
CA GLU A 16 17.58 -28.77 -12.19
C GLU A 16 18.11 -28.68 -10.74
N SER A 17 19.29 -28.07 -10.56
CA SER A 17 19.90 -27.89 -9.24
C SER A 17 20.67 -26.58 -9.14
N VAL A 18 20.81 -26.08 -7.91
CA VAL A 18 21.64 -24.93 -7.56
C VAL A 18 22.66 -25.35 -6.51
N PHE A 19 23.77 -24.62 -6.38
CA PHE A 19 24.78 -24.93 -5.37
C PHE A 19 24.53 -24.15 -4.07
N CYS A 20 24.75 -24.81 -2.94
CA CYS A 20 24.72 -24.18 -1.63
C CYS A 20 25.82 -23.11 -1.52
N ARG A 21 25.46 -21.90 -1.08
CA ARG A 21 26.39 -20.76 -0.90
C ARG A 21 27.47 -20.97 0.16
N ASN A 22 27.26 -21.90 1.09
CA ASN A 22 28.18 -22.14 2.20
C ASN A 22 29.10 -23.34 1.97
N CYS A 23 28.55 -24.49 1.56
CA CYS A 23 29.30 -25.75 1.44
C CYS A 23 29.46 -26.29 0.02
N GLY A 24 28.85 -25.65 -0.98
CA GLY A 24 28.97 -26.05 -2.39
C GLY A 24 28.25 -27.35 -2.79
N SER A 25 27.47 -27.98 -1.92
CA SER A 25 26.66 -29.15 -2.33
C SER A 25 25.54 -28.75 -3.28
N SER A 26 25.21 -29.60 -4.26
CA SER A 26 24.01 -29.44 -5.07
C SER A 26 22.75 -29.58 -4.20
N ILE A 27 21.83 -28.65 -4.39
CA ILE A 27 20.54 -28.57 -3.70
C ILE A 27 19.45 -28.22 -4.71
N THR A 28 18.20 -28.50 -4.35
CA THR A 28 17.05 -28.11 -5.14
C THR A 28 16.94 -26.58 -5.18
N PRO A 29 16.57 -25.94 -6.31
CA PRO A 29 16.40 -24.48 -6.41
C PRO A 29 15.40 -23.88 -5.42
N THR A 30 14.52 -24.69 -4.83
CA THR A 30 13.49 -24.28 -3.87
C THR A 30 13.86 -24.58 -2.41
N ALA A 31 15.03 -25.16 -2.14
CA ALA A 31 15.45 -25.54 -0.80
C ALA A 31 15.70 -24.30 0.09
N GLN A 32 15.02 -24.22 1.24
CA GLN A 32 15.21 -23.14 2.22
C GLN A 32 16.47 -23.31 3.06
N ALA A 33 16.79 -24.54 3.45
CA ALA A 33 18.01 -24.86 4.18
C ALA A 33 18.77 -25.96 3.43
N CYS A 34 20.09 -25.88 3.47
CA CYS A 34 20.93 -26.93 2.89
C CYS A 34 20.81 -28.23 3.73
N PRO A 35 20.43 -29.38 3.15
CA PRO A 35 20.32 -30.64 3.90
C PRO A 35 21.67 -31.17 4.40
N ARG A 36 22.78 -30.70 3.81
CA ARG A 36 24.14 -31.16 4.16
C ARG A 36 24.78 -30.34 5.28
N CYS A 37 24.65 -29.01 5.25
CA CYS A 37 25.33 -28.11 6.21
C CYS A 37 24.40 -27.26 7.07
N GLY A 38 23.08 -27.29 6.83
CA GLY A 38 22.09 -26.53 7.60
C GLY A 38 22.04 -25.02 7.30
N ALA A 39 22.90 -24.49 6.43
CA ALA A 39 22.90 -23.07 6.09
C ALA A 39 21.57 -22.64 5.43
N ASP A 40 20.99 -21.54 5.92
CA ASP A 40 19.82 -20.90 5.31
C ASP A 40 20.19 -20.38 3.92
N GLN A 41 19.39 -20.75 2.92
CA GLN A 41 19.55 -20.35 1.53
C GLN A 41 18.59 -19.21 1.15
N ASN A 42 17.84 -18.66 2.10
CA ASN A 42 17.01 -17.49 1.87
C ASN A 42 17.83 -16.19 1.83
N LEU A 43 17.93 -15.57 0.65
CA LEU A 43 18.65 -14.29 0.49
C LEU A 43 17.87 -13.06 0.94
N ASN A 44 16.54 -13.15 0.97
CA ASN A 44 15.69 -11.98 1.21
C ASN A 44 14.60 -12.31 2.24
N PRO A 45 15.00 -12.66 3.48
CA PRO A 45 14.05 -12.95 4.54
C PRO A 45 13.23 -11.69 4.85
N ARG A 46 11.91 -11.86 4.94
CA ARG A 46 11.02 -10.80 5.42
C ARG A 46 11.10 -10.73 6.92
N ASN A 47 11.21 -9.53 7.48
CA ASN A 47 11.14 -9.35 8.92
C ASN A 47 9.67 -9.39 9.41
N LYS A 48 9.37 -10.29 10.36
CA LYS A 48 8.05 -10.43 10.99
C LYS A 48 7.63 -9.20 11.79
N ILE A 49 8.60 -8.54 12.43
CA ILE A 49 8.36 -7.35 13.25
C ILE A 49 7.92 -6.19 12.36
N VAL A 50 8.57 -6.01 11.21
CA VAL A 50 8.17 -5.00 10.21
C VAL A 50 6.75 -5.27 9.70
N ALA A 51 6.42 -6.54 9.40
CA ALA A 51 5.07 -6.90 8.99
C ALA A 51 4.03 -6.63 10.09
N GLY A 52 4.37 -6.90 11.36
CA GLY A 52 3.52 -6.62 12.52
C GLY A 52 3.26 -5.13 12.73
N PHE A 53 4.31 -4.29 12.66
CA PHE A 53 4.14 -2.84 12.74
C PHE A 53 3.34 -2.28 11.57
N LEU A 54 3.59 -2.79 10.36
CA LEU A 54 2.84 -2.38 9.17
C LEU A 54 1.36 -2.77 9.30
N ALA A 55 1.06 -3.90 9.94
CA ALA A 55 -0.31 -4.34 10.23
C ALA A 55 -0.96 -3.53 11.36
N LEU A 56 -0.20 -3.03 12.34
CA LEU A 56 -0.73 -2.17 13.41
C LEU A 56 -1.06 -0.76 12.92
N PHE A 57 -0.12 -0.12 12.20
CA PHE A 57 -0.26 1.29 11.83
C PHE A 57 -0.91 1.50 10.45
N LEU A 58 -0.60 0.63 9.49
CA LEU A 58 -1.13 0.70 8.11
C LEU A 58 -2.03 -0.49 7.78
N GLY A 59 -2.57 -1.16 8.80
CA GLY A 59 -3.39 -2.35 8.67
C GLY A 59 -4.72 -2.13 7.97
N GLY A 60 -5.40 -1.02 8.29
CA GLY A 60 -6.65 -0.63 7.61
C GLY A 60 -6.48 -0.39 6.11
N LEU A 61 -5.27 -0.04 5.67
CA LEU A 61 -4.90 0.11 4.26
C LEU A 61 -4.45 -1.23 3.62
N GLY A 62 -4.11 -2.25 4.42
CA GLY A 62 -3.65 -3.55 3.92
C GLY A 62 -2.20 -3.59 3.41
N PHE A 63 -1.37 -2.59 3.71
CA PHE A 63 0.04 -2.53 3.26
C PHE A 63 0.87 -3.72 3.75
N HIS A 64 0.55 -4.28 4.92
CA HIS A 64 1.22 -5.46 5.47
C HIS A 64 1.04 -6.70 4.59
N ARG A 65 -0.09 -6.83 3.89
CA ARG A 65 -0.33 -7.92 2.93
C ARG A 65 0.48 -7.74 1.65
N PHE A 66 0.63 -6.50 1.17
CA PHE A 66 1.48 -6.20 0.02
C PHE A 66 2.97 -6.39 0.32
N TYR A 67 3.43 -6.08 1.54
CA TYR A 67 4.78 -6.38 2.01
C TYR A 67 5.11 -7.87 1.93
N LEU A 68 4.12 -8.72 2.22
CA LEU A 68 4.22 -10.18 2.11
C LEU A 68 4.00 -10.70 0.68
N GLY A 69 3.78 -9.83 -0.31
CA GLY A 69 3.57 -10.21 -1.71
C GLY A 69 2.18 -10.79 -2.00
N GLN A 70 1.19 -10.53 -1.15
CA GLN A 70 -0.16 -11.09 -1.28
C GLN A 70 -1.12 -10.09 -1.93
N TRP A 71 -1.66 -10.44 -3.10
CA TRP A 71 -2.59 -9.62 -3.87
C TRP A 71 -3.94 -9.36 -3.17
N TRP A 72 -4.33 -10.23 -2.24
CA TRP A 72 -5.54 -10.08 -1.44
C TRP A 72 -5.52 -8.85 -0.52
N GLY A 73 -4.38 -8.16 -0.38
CA GLY A 73 -4.32 -6.81 0.20
C GLY A 73 -5.24 -5.81 -0.52
N LEU A 74 -5.65 -6.08 -1.77
CA LEU A 74 -6.63 -5.26 -2.48
C LEU A 74 -8.00 -5.18 -1.77
N PHE A 75 -8.45 -6.29 -1.18
CA PHE A 75 -9.74 -6.30 -0.47
C PHE A 75 -9.71 -5.40 0.76
N TYR A 76 -8.55 -5.28 1.42
CA TYR A 76 -8.39 -4.36 2.55
C TYR A 76 -8.58 -2.90 2.10
N LEU A 77 -8.07 -2.56 0.93
CA LEU A 77 -8.20 -1.22 0.36
C LEU A 77 -9.65 -0.90 -0.05
N LEU A 78 -10.36 -1.87 -0.62
CA LEU A 78 -11.77 -1.71 -1.03
C LEU A 78 -12.70 -1.51 0.19
N PHE A 79 -12.40 -2.20 1.29
CA PHE A 79 -13.22 -2.15 2.51
C PHE A 79 -12.71 -1.13 3.54
N ILE A 80 -11.77 -0.24 3.21
CA ILE A 80 -11.19 0.69 4.19
C ILE A 80 -12.26 1.58 4.86
N GLY A 81 -13.32 1.93 4.14
CA GLY A 81 -14.43 2.73 4.65
C GLY A 81 -15.33 2.02 5.67
N THR A 82 -15.29 0.69 5.78
CA THR A 82 -16.12 -0.07 6.73
C THR A 82 -15.46 -0.26 8.09
N GLY A 83 -14.16 0.04 8.22
CA GLY A 83 -13.38 -0.18 9.45
C GLY A 83 -13.10 -1.65 9.78
N ILE A 84 -13.74 -2.60 9.08
CA ILE A 84 -13.51 -4.04 9.23
C ILE A 84 -12.03 -4.42 8.97
N PRO A 85 -11.38 -3.93 7.88
CA PRO A 85 -9.98 -4.26 7.62
C PRO A 85 -9.03 -3.88 8.76
N SER A 86 -9.32 -2.77 9.45
CA SER A 86 -8.53 -2.31 10.59
C SER A 86 -8.59 -3.26 11.79
N LEU A 87 -9.76 -3.86 12.05
CA LEU A 87 -9.92 -4.85 13.12
C LEU A 87 -9.21 -6.17 12.75
N VAL A 88 -9.37 -6.63 11.51
CA VAL A 88 -8.72 -7.87 11.04
C VAL A 88 -7.20 -7.70 11.06
N SER A 89 -6.67 -6.55 10.62
CA SER A 89 -5.24 -6.28 10.64
C SER A 89 -4.65 -6.22 12.05
N LEU A 90 -5.44 -5.77 13.05
CA LEU A 90 -5.02 -5.79 14.45
C LEU A 90 -4.82 -7.22 14.96
N ILE A 91 -5.77 -8.12 14.65
CA ILE A 91 -5.65 -9.55 15.00
C ILE A 91 -4.44 -10.16 14.28
N GLU A 92 -4.25 -9.85 13.01
CA GLU A 92 -3.10 -10.33 12.23
C GLU A 92 -1.76 -9.84 12.78
N ALA A 93 -1.68 -8.59 13.26
CA ALA A 93 -0.49 -8.07 13.89
C ALA A 93 -0.10 -8.89 15.13
N ILE A 94 -1.07 -9.22 15.99
CA ILE A 94 -0.85 -10.08 17.17
C ILE A 94 -0.36 -11.46 16.73
N VAL A 95 -0.99 -12.06 15.71
CA VAL A 95 -0.56 -13.35 15.17
C VAL A 95 0.88 -13.29 14.65
N PHE A 96 1.26 -12.22 13.96
CA PHE A 96 2.62 -12.06 13.45
C PHE A 96 3.66 -11.92 14.57
N PHE A 97 3.35 -11.19 15.64
CA PHE A 97 4.23 -11.09 16.80
C PHE A 97 4.36 -12.42 17.55
N CYS A 98 3.27 -13.17 17.68
CA CYS A 98 3.25 -14.47 18.35
C CYS A 98 3.75 -15.63 17.49
N THR A 99 4.06 -15.41 16.21
CA THR A 99 4.58 -16.44 15.32
C THR A 99 6.09 -16.61 15.51
N SER A 100 6.54 -17.87 15.65
CA SER A 100 7.97 -18.19 15.72
C SER A 100 8.68 -17.93 14.39
N ASP A 101 9.96 -17.56 14.44
CA ASP A 101 10.75 -17.24 13.24
C ASP A 101 10.83 -18.41 12.26
N GLN A 102 10.85 -19.65 12.77
CA GLN A 102 10.86 -20.84 11.94
C GLN A 102 9.56 -21.00 11.14
N LYS A 103 8.39 -20.82 11.77
CA LYS A 103 7.08 -20.85 11.09
C LYS A 103 6.92 -19.67 10.13
N TRP A 104 7.46 -18.52 10.51
CA TRP A 104 7.47 -17.32 9.68
C TRP A 104 8.29 -17.53 8.40
N ASN A 105 9.53 -17.99 8.52
CA ASN A 105 10.42 -18.24 7.39
C ASN A 105 9.90 -19.36 6.48
N ALA A 106 9.29 -20.40 7.05
CA ALA A 106 8.65 -21.45 6.27
C ALA A 106 7.54 -20.89 5.35
N LYS A 107 6.71 -19.96 5.86
CA LYS A 107 5.56 -19.39 5.14
C LYS A 107 5.90 -18.19 4.24
N TYR A 108 6.74 -17.28 4.74
CA TYR A 108 7.00 -15.97 4.11
C TYR A 108 8.46 -15.78 3.69
N GLY A 109 9.34 -16.77 3.90
CA GLY A 109 10.76 -16.63 3.57
C GLY A 109 11.02 -16.36 2.09
N ARG A 110 10.20 -16.88 1.18
CA ARG A 110 10.42 -16.79 -0.27
C ARG A 110 9.43 -15.85 -0.98
N THR A 111 8.64 -15.07 -0.24
CA THR A 111 7.65 -14.20 -0.90
C THR A 111 8.33 -12.98 -1.53
N LYS A 112 8.08 -12.80 -2.83
CA LYS A 112 8.47 -11.60 -3.55
C LYS A 112 7.48 -10.50 -3.16
N GLY A 113 7.92 -9.54 -2.35
CA GLY A 113 7.11 -8.39 -2.00
C GLY A 113 6.76 -7.61 -3.28
N SER A 114 5.52 -7.14 -3.37
CA SER A 114 5.03 -6.43 -4.55
C SER A 114 4.94 -4.93 -4.26
N ALA A 115 6.10 -4.30 -4.06
CA ALA A 115 6.18 -2.90 -3.65
C ALA A 115 5.59 -1.94 -4.70
N TRP A 116 5.81 -2.22 -5.98
CA TRP A 116 5.30 -1.38 -7.07
C TRP A 116 3.77 -1.42 -7.17
N VAL A 117 3.16 -2.57 -6.87
CA VAL A 117 1.70 -2.73 -6.84
C VAL A 117 1.08 -1.94 -5.69
N ALA A 118 1.72 -1.96 -4.52
CA ALA A 118 1.27 -1.16 -3.40
C ALA A 118 1.27 0.34 -3.74
N GLY A 119 2.29 0.81 -4.46
CA GLY A 119 2.40 2.19 -4.93
C GLY A 119 1.31 2.58 -5.94
N LEU A 120 1.11 1.78 -6.99
CA LEU A 120 0.10 2.06 -8.02
C LEU A 120 -1.32 2.04 -7.45
N ILE A 121 -1.67 0.97 -6.72
CA ILE A 121 -3.03 0.80 -6.19
C ILE A 121 -3.29 1.80 -5.05
N GLY A 122 -2.31 2.03 -4.18
CA GLY A 122 -2.39 3.06 -3.15
C GLY A 122 -2.61 4.45 -3.74
N GLY A 123 -1.91 4.80 -4.82
CA GLY A 123 -2.12 6.06 -5.53
C GLY A 123 -3.52 6.19 -6.14
N ILE A 124 -4.03 5.14 -6.80
CA ILE A 124 -5.38 5.13 -7.39
C ILE A 124 -6.45 5.28 -6.29
N ALA A 125 -6.33 4.54 -5.19
CA ALA A 125 -7.26 4.63 -4.08
C ALA A 125 -7.25 6.02 -3.43
N LEU A 126 -6.08 6.64 -3.28
CA LEU A 126 -5.96 8.01 -2.77
C LEU A 126 -6.70 9.02 -3.66
N ILE A 127 -6.57 8.89 -4.99
CA ILE A 127 -7.27 9.75 -5.95
C ILE A 127 -8.80 9.56 -5.84
N PHE A 128 -9.27 8.31 -5.68
CA PHE A 128 -10.70 8.04 -5.46
C PHE A 128 -11.23 8.65 -4.16
N VAL A 129 -10.48 8.54 -3.06
CA VAL A 129 -10.86 9.14 -1.77
C VAL A 129 -10.87 10.67 -1.86
N ILE A 130 -9.86 11.27 -2.49
CA ILE A 130 -9.82 12.72 -2.72
C ILE A 130 -11.01 13.15 -3.59
N GLY A 131 -11.33 12.39 -4.65
CA GLY A 131 -12.49 12.64 -5.49
C GLY A 131 -13.80 12.58 -4.71
N MET A 132 -13.97 11.58 -3.84
CA MET A 132 -15.14 11.46 -2.98
C MET A 132 -15.26 12.65 -2.01
N LEU A 133 -14.18 13.03 -1.32
CA LEU A 133 -14.17 14.17 -0.40
C LEU A 133 -14.43 15.49 -1.14
N ALA A 134 -13.83 15.67 -2.32
CA ALA A 134 -14.05 16.85 -3.15
C ALA A 134 -15.53 16.94 -3.58
N SER A 135 -16.17 15.83 -3.94
CA SER A 135 -17.57 15.82 -4.35
C SER A 135 -18.53 16.30 -3.24
N ILE A 136 -18.17 16.07 -1.97
CA ILE A 136 -18.94 16.54 -0.79
C ILE A 136 -18.54 17.98 -0.43
N ALA A 137 -17.26 18.32 -0.50
CA ALA A 137 -16.74 19.62 -0.09
C ALA A 137 -17.08 20.74 -1.07
N ILE A 138 -17.07 20.47 -2.38
CA ILE A 138 -17.36 21.45 -3.43
C ILE A 138 -18.76 22.09 -3.28
N PRO A 139 -19.87 21.33 -3.17
CA PRO A 139 -21.20 21.94 -3.04
C PRO A 139 -21.33 22.74 -1.74
N ALA A 140 -20.78 22.24 -0.64
CA ALA A 140 -20.79 22.96 0.64
C ALA A 140 -19.99 24.29 0.57
N TYR A 141 -18.84 24.29 -0.13
CA TYR A 141 -18.04 25.49 -0.34
C TYR A 141 -18.74 26.51 -1.25
N GLN A 142 -19.37 26.03 -2.33
CA GLN A 142 -20.13 26.91 -3.22
C GLN A 142 -21.26 27.64 -2.49
N GLU A 143 -21.95 26.95 -1.58
CA GLU A 143 -23.03 27.55 -0.81
C GLU A 143 -22.52 28.54 0.25
N TYR A 144 -21.38 28.26 0.88
CA TYR A 144 -20.70 29.19 1.77
C TYR A 144 -20.36 30.52 1.07
N VAL A 145 -19.75 30.46 -0.13
CA VAL A 145 -19.35 31.67 -0.86
C VAL A 145 -20.55 32.48 -1.32
N LYS A 146 -21.64 31.83 -1.78
CA LYS A 146 -22.88 32.53 -2.16
C LYS A 146 -23.46 33.30 -0.96
N ARG A 147 -23.53 32.67 0.21
CA ARG A 147 -24.01 33.32 1.44
C ARG A 147 -23.09 34.44 1.91
N ALA A 148 -21.78 34.30 1.75
CA ALA A 148 -20.81 35.35 2.10
C ALA A 148 -20.97 36.60 1.21
N LYS A 149 -21.12 36.42 -0.11
CA LYS A 149 -21.35 37.54 -1.04
C LYS A 149 -22.66 38.27 -0.76
N ALA A 150 -23.76 37.54 -0.56
CA ALA A 150 -25.05 38.14 -0.24
C ALA A 150 -25.01 38.99 1.05
N ARG A 151 -24.26 38.56 2.07
CA ARG A 151 -24.08 39.34 3.32
C ARG A 151 -23.27 40.63 3.08
N ALA A 152 -22.25 40.59 2.23
CA ALA A 152 -21.47 41.76 1.88
C ALA A 152 -22.30 42.79 1.10
N GLU A 153 -23.15 42.35 0.17
CA GLU A 153 -24.06 43.23 -0.60
C GLU A 153 -25.05 43.96 0.30
N LEU A 154 -25.63 43.26 1.29
CA LEU A 154 -26.53 43.87 2.29
C LEU A 154 -25.85 44.98 3.12
N GLN A 155 -24.58 44.78 3.50
CA GLN A 155 -23.82 45.80 4.25
C GLN A 155 -23.55 47.06 3.41
N HIS A 156 -23.23 46.90 2.12
CA HIS A 156 -23.02 48.02 1.20
C HIS A 156 -24.31 48.82 0.96
N GLN A 157 -25.47 48.15 0.94
CA GLN A 157 -26.77 48.84 0.83
C GLN A 157 -27.17 49.59 2.10
N GLN A 158 -26.68 49.18 3.27
CA GLN A 158 -26.98 49.84 4.55
C GLN A 158 -26.10 51.07 4.83
N GLN A 159 -24.89 51.15 4.25
CA GLN A 159 -23.99 52.31 4.42
C GLN A 159 -24.49 53.67 3.83
N PRO A 160 -25.19 53.77 2.69
CA PRO A 160 -25.59 55.07 2.13
C PRO A 160 -26.67 55.83 2.92
N GLN A 161 -27.32 55.21 3.92
CA GLN A 161 -28.37 55.87 4.72
C GLN A 161 -27.85 56.54 6.01
N ALA A 162 -26.57 56.38 6.38
CA ALA A 162 -26.00 57.01 7.57
C ALA A 162 -25.42 58.42 7.35
N GLU A 163 -25.20 58.84 6.10
CA GLU A 163 -24.54 60.12 5.76
C GLU A 163 -25.44 61.30 5.27
N PRO A 164 -26.78 61.24 5.10
CA PRO A 164 -27.52 62.43 4.67
C PRO A 164 -27.73 63.48 5.78
N GLN A 165 -27.76 63.07 7.06
CA GLN A 165 -28.20 63.96 8.15
C GLN A 165 -27.12 64.88 8.69
N LEU A 166 -25.83 64.51 8.57
CA LEU A 166 -24.73 65.34 9.07
C LEU A 166 -24.41 66.54 8.15
N ARG A 167 -24.68 66.43 6.85
CA ARG A 167 -24.53 67.56 5.90
C ARG A 167 -25.69 68.55 5.89
N GLN A 168 -26.79 68.25 6.57
CA GLN A 168 -27.89 69.19 6.76
C GLN A 168 -27.81 69.95 8.10
N GLN A 169 -26.84 69.63 8.96
CA GLN A 169 -26.61 70.26 10.26
C GLN A 169 -25.38 71.18 10.31
N GLN A 170 -24.73 71.45 9.16
CA GLN A 170 -23.69 72.48 8.99
C GLN A 170 -24.15 73.50 7.96
#